data_AF-A0A830CM87-F1
#
_entry.id   AF-A0A830CM87-F1
#
_cell.length_a   1.000
_cell.length_b   1.000
_cell.length_c   1.000
_cell.angle_alpha   90.00
_cell.angle_beta   90.00
_cell.angle_gamma   90.00
#
_symmetry.space_group_name_H-M   'P 1'
#
loop_
_entity.id
_entity.type
_entity.pdbx_description
1 polymer ?
#
loop_
_entity_poly.entity_id
_entity_poly.type
_entity_poly.pdbx_seq_one_letter_code
_entity_poly.pdbx_strand_id
1 'polypeptide(L)' 'MFEDALAVYDRDTPDRWHNLARAVGSKTAEEVKRHYEKLVEDIEAIESGRVPLPKYNKSHVKDKKIMVDQEHR' A
#
# COMPACT_ATOMS: atom_id res chain seq x y z
N MET A 1 -4.85 9.20 7.30
CA MET A 1 -5.69 10.42 7.17
C MET A 1 -6.12 10.64 5.72
N PHE A 2 -5.21 10.65 4.74
CA PHE A 2 -5.58 10.82 3.32
C PHE A 2 -6.13 9.53 2.72
N GLU A 3 -5.49 8.40 3.00
CA GLU A 3 -5.86 7.06 2.54
C GLU A 3 -7.19 6.61 3.14
N ASP A 4 -7.41 6.89 4.43
CA ASP A 4 -8.69 6.64 5.10
C ASP A 4 -9.82 7.43 4.42
N ALA A 5 -9.54 8.67 4.01
CA ALA A 5 -10.52 9.48 3.28
C ALA A 5 -10.76 8.95 1.85
N LEU A 6 -9.75 8.39 1.18
CA LEU A 6 -9.93 7.70 -0.11
C LEU A 6 -10.80 6.45 -0.01
N ALA A 7 -10.79 5.77 1.14
CA ALA A 7 -11.64 4.61 1.40
C ALA A 7 -13.13 4.99 1.60
N VAL A 8 -13.39 6.20 2.10
CA VAL A 8 -14.75 6.73 2.30
C VAL A 8 -15.30 7.40 1.05
N TYR A 9 -14.48 8.17 0.33
CA TYR A 9 -14.87 8.91 -0.87
C TYR A 9 -14.29 8.24 -2.12
N ASP A 10 -15.09 7.35 -2.70
CA ASP A 10 -14.76 6.62 -3.92
C ASP A 10 -14.69 7.53 -5.17
N ARG A 11 -14.46 6.93 -6.34
CA ARG A 11 -14.29 7.69 -7.60
C ARG A 11 -15.59 8.33 -8.11
N ASP A 12 -16.74 7.78 -7.73
CA ASP A 12 -18.05 8.22 -8.23
C ASP A 12 -18.69 9.26 -7.31
N THR A 13 -18.09 9.50 -6.14
CA THR A 13 -18.46 10.55 -5.20
C THR A 13 -18.45 11.94 -5.89
N PRO A 14 -19.60 12.65 -5.95
CA PRO A 14 -19.65 14.02 -6.44
C PRO A 14 -18.76 14.93 -5.59
N ASP A 15 -18.11 15.92 -6.22
CA ASP A 15 -17.20 16.86 -5.55
C ASP A 15 -16.13 16.17 -4.68
N ARG A 16 -15.70 14.97 -5.08
CA ARG A 16 -14.76 14.10 -4.37
C ARG A 16 -13.58 14.85 -3.75
N TRP A 17 -12.93 15.71 -4.54
CA TRP A 17 -11.73 16.45 -4.11
C TRP A 17 -12.01 17.45 -3.00
N HIS A 18 -13.17 18.12 -3.04
CA HIS A 18 -13.60 19.02 -1.97
C HIS A 18 -13.94 18.24 -0.69
N ASN A 19 -14.60 17.09 -0.82
CA ASN A 19 -14.91 16.22 0.31
C ASN A 19 -13.64 15.66 0.98
N LEU A 20 -12.67 15.22 0.17
CA LEU A 20 -11.35 14.78 0.62
C LEU A 20 -10.57 15.90 1.32
N ALA A 21 -10.52 17.11 0.73
CA ALA A 21 -9.87 18.27 1.33
C ALA A 21 -10.47 18.60 2.70
N ARG A 22 -11.79 18.56 2.81
CA ARG A 22 -12.51 18.81 4.05
C ARG A 22 -12.26 17.74 5.12
N ALA A 23 -12.15 16.47 4.71
CA ALA A 23 -11.85 15.35 5.62
C ALA A 23 -10.39 15.36 6.11
N VAL A 24 -9.45 15.75 5.25
CA VAL A 24 -8.02 15.84 5.58
C VAL A 24 -7.69 17.13 6.36
N GLY A 25 -8.55 18.16 6.25
CA GLY A 25 -8.55 19.36 7.08
C GLY A 25 -7.35 20.32 6.91
N SER A 26 -6.37 19.97 6.08
CA SER A 26 -5.08 20.66 5.98
C SER A 26 -4.64 21.01 4.56
N LYS A 27 -5.47 20.72 3.55
CA LYS A 27 -5.13 20.85 2.12
C LYS A 27 -6.30 21.39 1.32
N THR A 28 -6.04 22.09 0.21
CA THR A 28 -7.08 22.46 -0.76
C THR A 28 -7.45 21.28 -1.66
N ALA A 29 -8.56 21.38 -2.40
CA ALA A 29 -8.99 20.35 -3.35
C ALA A 29 -7.93 20.08 -4.43
N GLU A 30 -7.24 21.13 -4.89
CA GLU A 30 -6.16 21.04 -5.87
C GLU A 30 -4.93 20.32 -5.31
N GLU A 31 -4.57 20.61 -4.06
CA GLU A 31 -3.44 19.94 -3.41
C GLU A 31 -3.72 18.46 -3.15
N VAL A 32 -4.96 18.14 -2.76
CA VAL A 32 -5.46 16.77 -2.63
C VAL A 32 -5.39 16.04 -3.97
N LYS A 33 -5.87 16.67 -5.05
CA LYS A 33 -5.83 16.09 -6.40
C LYS A 33 -4.39 15.82 -6.84
N ARG A 34 -3.48 16.78 -6.67
CA ARG A 34 -2.05 16.61 -6.98
C ARG A 34 -1.41 15.49 -6.16
N HIS A 35 -1.80 15.33 -4.90
CA HIS A 35 -1.29 14.26 -4.07
C HIS A 35 -1.81 12.88 -4.53
N TYR A 36 -3.08 12.81 -4.94
CA TYR A 36 -3.64 11.62 -5.57
C TYR A 36 -2.92 11.24 -6.86
N GLU A 37 -2.62 12.20 -7.74
CA GLU A 37 -1.90 11.94 -9.00
C GLU A 37 -0.52 11.32 -8.75
N LYS A 38 0.22 11.81 -7.76
CA LYS A 38 1.50 11.22 -7.34
C LYS A 38 1.35 9.80 -6.80
N LEU A 39 0.32 9.56 -6.00
CA LEU A 39 0.04 8.21 -5.48
C LEU A 39 -0.23 7.22 -6.62
N VAL A 40 -0.96 7.65 -7.65
CA VAL A 40 -1.19 6.82 -8.85
C VAL A 40 0.13 6.54 -9.58
N GLU A 41 0.95 7.58 -9.80
CA GLU A 41 2.28 7.42 -10.43
C GLU A 41 3.17 6.44 -9.66
N ASP A 42 3.20 6.53 -8.33
CA ASP A 42 3.97 5.64 -7.47
C ASP A 42 3.47 4.18 -7.59
N ILE A 43 2.15 3.96 -7.60
CA ILE A 43 1.56 2.63 -7.78
C ILE A 43 1.94 2.06 -9.16
N GLU A 44 1.79 2.85 -10.22
CA GLU A 44 2.17 2.44 -11.58
C GLU A 44 3.67 2.12 -11.67
N ALA A 45 4.54 2.87 -10.99
CA ALA A 45 5.96 2.60 -10.94
C ALA A 45 6.27 1.27 -10.21
N ILE A 46 5.55 0.96 -9.13
CA ILE A 46 5.69 -0.32 -8.41
C ILE A 46 5.19 -1.48 -9.29
N GLU A 47 4.00 -1.37 -9.86
CA GLU A 47 3.36 -2.43 -10.67
C GLU A 47 4.14 -2.71 -11.97
N SER A 48 4.75 -1.68 -12.56
CA SER A 48 5.62 -1.82 -13.74
C SER A 48 7.03 -2.34 -13.43
N GLY A 49 7.34 -2.63 -12.16
CA GLY A 49 8.65 -3.13 -11.74
C GLY A 49 9.78 -2.11 -11.87
N ARG A 50 9.45 -0.81 -11.95
CA ARG A 50 10.44 0.29 -11.98
C ARG A 50 11.03 0.58 -10.60
N VAL A 51 10.40 0.09 -9.54
CA VAL A 51 10.91 0.14 -8.18
C VAL A 51 11.71 -1.13 -7.88
N PRO A 52 13.03 -1.04 -7.61
CA PRO A 52 13.82 -2.22 -7.29
C PRO A 52 13.35 -2.82 -5.96
N LEU A 53 13.10 -4.13 -5.95
CA LEU A 53 12.74 -4.83 -4.73
C LEU A 53 13.88 -4.74 -3.70
N PRO A 54 13.57 -4.50 -2.42
CA PRO A 54 14.57 -4.59 -1.37
C PRO A 54 15.26 -5.96 -1.40
N LYS A 55 16.56 -5.99 -1.09
CA LYS A 55 17.29 -7.25 -0.86
C LYS A 55 16.80 -7.85 0.44
N TYR A 56 15.68 -8.57 0.39
CA TYR A 56 15.22 -9.38 1.51
C TYR A 56 16.24 -10.49 1.72
N ASN A 57 17.05 -10.36 2.77
CA ASN A 57 17.88 -11.45 3.22
C ASN A 57 16.94 -12.62 3.51
N LYS A 58 17.11 -13.73 2.79
CA LYS A 58 16.43 -14.98 3.10
C LYS A 58 16.98 -15.44 4.45
N SER A 59 16.40 -14.95 5.54
CA SER A 59 16.55 -15.60 6.84
C SER A 59 16.11 -17.04 6.62
N HIS A 60 17.08 -17.93 6.78
CA HIS A 60 16.96 -19.36 6.54
C HIS A 60 15.75 -19.88 7.31
N VAL A 61 14.63 -20.10 6.62
CA VAL A 61 13.65 -21.06 7.07
C VAL A 61 14.39 -22.38 6.97
N LYS A 62 15.00 -22.81 8.07
CA LYS A 62 15.50 -24.17 8.20
C LYS A 62 14.31 -25.06 7.87
N ASP A 63 14.39 -25.74 6.75
CA ASP A 63 13.50 -26.85 6.44
C ASP A 63 13.39 -27.69 7.72
N LYS A 64 12.23 -27.67 8.37
CA LYS A 64 11.87 -28.67 9.38
C LYS A 64 11.70 -29.98 8.62
N LYS A 65 12.81 -30.54 8.18
CA LYS A 65 12.96 -31.93 7.81
C LYS A 65 12.66 -32.71 9.07
N ILE A 66 11.39 -33.05 9.23
CA ILE A 66 10.91 -34.35 9.69
C ILE A 66 11.90 -34.99 10.67
N MET A 67 11.88 -34.54 11.93
CA MET A 67 12.21 -35.44 13.03
C MET A 67 10.99 -36.36 13.17
N VAL A 68 10.94 -37.41 12.34
CA VAL A 68 10.20 -38.61 12.71
C VAL A 68 11.08 -39.26 13.76
N ASP A 69 10.60 -39.19 15.00
CA ASP A 69 11.19 -39.86 16.13
C ASP A 69 11.53 -41.31 15.78
N GLN A 70 12.79 -41.69 15.98
CA GLN A 70 13.18 -43.09 16.09
C GLN A 70 12.50 -43.64 17.35
N GLU A 71 11.38 -44.33 17.13
CA GLU A 71 10.74 -45.14 18.16
C GLU A 71 11.73 -46.20 18.66
N HIS A 72 12.03 -46.14 19.95
CA HIS A 72 12.74 -47.16 20.68
C HIS A 72 11.81 -48.34 20.97
N ARG A 73 11.96 -49.47 20.26
CA ARG A 73 12.04 -50.84 20.82
C ARG A 73 12.30 -51.89 19.74
#